data_AF-W1YDA9-F1
#
_entry.id   AF-W1YDA9-F1
#
_cell.length_a   1.000
_cell.length_b   1.000
_cell.length_c   1.000
_cell.angle_alpha   90.00
_cell.angle_beta   90.00
_cell.angle_gamma   90.00
#
_symmetry.space_group_name_H-M   'P 1'
#
loop_
_entity.id
_entity.type
_entity.pdbx_description
1 polymer ?
#
loop_
_entity_poly.entity_id
_entity_poly.type
_entity_poly.pdbx_seq_one_letter_code
_entity_poly.pdbx_strand_id
1 'polypeptide(L)'
;SVLYALSRGYVVASPATRGRTNKASDGNFIGKAPAVIVDLQAATAYLHANDSTMPGNANRIITNGTSAGGAVSLLQGATGNNSDFQPYLQ
;
A
#
# COMPACT_ATOMS: atom_id res chain seq x y z
N SER A 1 6.02 -3.08 16.02
CA SER A 1 4.91 -2.11 16.19
C SER A 1 5.32 -0.76 15.62
N VAL A 2 4.37 0.14 15.33
CA VAL A 2 4.66 1.47 14.76
C VAL A 2 5.56 2.31 15.67
N LEU A 3 5.26 2.34 16.98
CA LEU A 3 6.06 3.09 17.96
C LEU A 3 7.52 2.61 18.01
N TYR A 4 7.74 1.30 17.87
CA TYR A 4 9.09 0.74 17.82
C TYR A 4 9.81 1.12 16.51
N ALA A 5 9.12 1.22 15.38
CA ALA A 5 9.75 1.69 14.14
C ALA A 5 10.19 3.16 14.26
N LEU A 6 9.34 4.02 14.81
CA LEU A 6 9.67 5.43 15.06
C LEU A 6 10.87 5.57 16.02
N SER A 7 10.90 4.78 17.10
CA SER A 7 12.05 4.81 18.05
C SER A 7 13.36 4.31 17.45
N ARG A 8 13.32 3.68 16.27
CA ARG A 8 14.49 3.22 15.51
C ARG A 8 14.82 4.13 14.32
N GLY A 9 14.18 5.29 14.21
CA GLY A 9 14.46 6.29 13.18
C GLY A 9 13.83 6.00 11.81
N TYR A 10 12.90 5.04 11.74
CA TYR A 10 12.14 4.83 10.51
C TYR A 10 11.06 5.90 10.35
N VAL A 11 10.87 6.35 9.11
CA VAL A 11 9.64 7.02 8.70
C VAL A 11 8.55 5.95 8.55
N VAL A 12 7.36 6.21 9.09
CA VAL A 12 6.23 5.28 9.02
C VAL A 12 5.10 5.90 8.21
N ALA A 13 4.78 5.28 7.08
CA ALA A 13 3.55 5.50 6.34
C ALA A 13 2.56 4.36 6.63
N SER A 14 1.32 4.68 6.97
CA SER A 14 0.28 3.71 7.33
C SER A 14 -0.99 3.93 6.50
N PRO A 15 -0.94 3.65 5.17
CA PRO A 15 -2.10 3.85 4.30
C PRO A 15 -3.25 2.90 4.66
N ALA A 16 -4.48 3.38 4.51
CA ALA A 16 -5.66 2.52 4.54
C ALA A 16 -5.80 1.79 3.19
N THR A 17 -6.38 0.60 3.20
CA THR A 17 -6.71 -0.17 2.00
C THR A 17 -8.16 -0.60 2.05
N ARG A 18 -8.78 -0.72 0.88
CA ARG A 18 -10.09 -1.34 0.72
C ARG A 18 -9.97 -2.85 0.95
N GLY A 19 -11.03 -3.41 1.53
CA GLY A 19 -11.23 -4.84 1.75
C GLY A 19 -12.63 -5.28 1.32
N ARG A 20 -12.85 -6.60 1.34
CA ARG A 20 -14.02 -7.26 0.69
C ARG A 20 -15.41 -6.74 1.09
N THR A 21 -15.53 -6.02 2.20
CA THR A 21 -16.80 -5.46 2.71
C THR A 21 -17.00 -3.98 2.39
N ASN A 22 -15.99 -3.27 1.88
CA ASN A 22 -16.14 -1.87 1.52
C ASN A 22 -17.13 -1.70 0.36
N LYS A 23 -18.03 -0.73 0.51
CA LYS A 23 -19.02 -0.34 -0.50
C LYS A 23 -18.87 1.14 -0.84
N ALA A 24 -19.15 1.49 -2.08
CA ALA A 24 -19.33 2.89 -2.50
C ALA A 24 -20.68 3.42 -2.00
N SER A 25 -20.91 4.72 -2.21
CA SER A 25 -22.15 5.40 -1.83
C SER A 25 -23.40 4.86 -2.52
N ASP A 26 -23.23 4.27 -3.71
CA ASP A 26 -24.28 3.59 -4.48
C ASP A 26 -24.56 2.15 -4.01
N GLY A 27 -23.87 1.67 -2.98
CA GLY A 27 -24.02 0.33 -2.42
C GLY A 27 -23.20 -0.77 -3.10
N ASN A 28 -22.47 -0.46 -4.19
CA ASN A 28 -21.63 -1.42 -4.90
C ASN A 28 -20.38 -1.78 -4.10
N PHE A 29 -19.98 -3.06 -4.12
CA PHE A 29 -18.74 -3.51 -3.47
C PHE A 29 -17.51 -3.06 -4.25
N ILE A 30 -16.63 -2.29 -3.60
CA ILE A 30 -15.44 -1.69 -4.23
C ILE A 30 -14.10 -2.21 -3.69
N GLY A 31 -14.14 -3.12 -2.72
CA GLY A 31 -12.94 -3.64 -2.06
C GLY A 31 -12.66 -5.13 -2.27
N LYS A 32 -13.38 -5.78 -3.19
CA LYS A 32 -13.02 -7.14 -3.63
C LYS A 32 -11.71 -7.10 -4.45
N ALA A 33 -11.09 -8.26 -4.65
CA ALA A 33 -9.83 -8.34 -5.41
C ALA A 33 -9.96 -7.67 -6.80
N PRO A 34 -8.93 -6.94 -7.27
CA PRO A 34 -7.61 -6.75 -6.66
C PRO A 34 -7.47 -5.48 -5.78
N ALA A 35 -8.56 -4.87 -5.31
CA ALA A 35 -8.54 -3.53 -4.70
C ALA A 35 -7.49 -3.32 -3.59
N VAL A 36 -7.29 -4.31 -2.70
CA VAL A 36 -6.34 -4.20 -1.58
C VAL A 36 -4.89 -4.00 -2.04
N ILE A 37 -4.46 -4.70 -3.10
CA ILE A 37 -3.10 -4.57 -3.62
C ILE A 37 -2.96 -3.31 -4.47
N VAL A 38 -4.00 -2.96 -5.22
CA VAL A 38 -4.07 -1.69 -5.98
C VAL A 38 -3.88 -0.50 -5.04
N ASP A 39 -4.57 -0.46 -3.90
CA ASP A 39 -4.46 0.64 -2.95
C ASP A 39 -3.04 0.74 -2.35
N LEU A 40 -2.38 -0.39 -2.09
CA LEU A 40 -1.02 -0.40 -1.57
C LEU A 40 0.02 0.00 -2.64
N GLN A 41 -0.19 -0.38 -3.90
CA GLN A 41 0.61 0.10 -5.02
C GLN A 41 0.43 1.61 -5.24
N ALA A 42 -0.81 2.11 -5.18
CA ALA A 42 -1.10 3.54 -5.24
C ALA A 42 -0.41 4.31 -4.11
N ALA A 43 -0.42 3.77 -2.88
CA ALA A 43 0.29 4.38 -1.76
C ALA A 43 1.81 4.41 -1.99
N THR A 44 2.39 3.33 -2.53
CA THR A 44 3.82 3.28 -2.87
C THR A 44 4.16 4.28 -3.98
N ALA A 45 3.33 4.38 -5.02
CA ALA A 45 3.49 5.36 -6.09
C ALA A 45 3.43 6.80 -5.57
N TYR A 46 2.51 7.08 -4.64
CA TYR A 46 2.43 8.38 -3.96
C TYR A 46 3.72 8.71 -3.21
N LEU A 47 4.30 7.76 -2.47
CA LEU A 47 5.57 7.97 -1.76
C LEU A 47 6.71 8.25 -2.74
N HIS A 48 6.83 7.49 -3.83
CA HIS A 48 7.85 7.77 -4.87
C HIS A 48 7.67 9.13 -5.52
N ALA A 49 6.44 9.55 -5.82
CA ALA A 49 6.15 10.85 -6.41
C ALA A 49 6.55 12.03 -5.49
N ASN A 50 6.60 11.80 -4.18
CA ASN A 50 6.92 12.80 -3.17
C ASN A 50 8.31 12.62 -2.55
N ASP A 51 9.18 11.76 -3.11
CA ASP A 51 10.48 11.41 -2.50
C ASP A 51 11.38 12.61 -2.23
N SER A 52 11.29 13.65 -3.06
CA SER A 52 12.07 14.88 -2.89
C SER A 52 11.60 15.79 -1.75
N THR A 53 10.36 15.62 -1.27
CA THR A 53 9.74 16.51 -0.29
C THR A 53 9.32 15.81 1.00
N MET A 54 9.19 14.48 0.98
CA MET A 54 8.87 13.70 2.18
C MET A 54 10.13 13.33 2.97
N PRO A 55 10.05 13.20 4.30
CA PRO A 55 11.11 12.57 5.07
C PRO A 55 11.32 11.11 4.63
N GLY A 56 12.57 10.66 4.60
CA GLY A 56 12.91 9.27 4.29
C GLY A 56 13.48 9.09 2.89
N ASN A 57 13.31 7.89 2.32
CA ASN A 57 13.78 7.54 0.99
C ASN A 57 12.84 6.47 0.40
N ALA A 58 12.13 6.81 -0.68
CA ALA A 58 11.17 5.94 -1.35
C ALA A 58 11.81 4.69 -1.95
N ASN A 59 13.11 4.70 -2.24
CA ASN A 59 13.85 3.51 -2.68
C ASN A 59 14.19 2.55 -1.52
N ARG A 60 13.76 2.85 -0.29
CA ARG A 60 13.97 2.02 0.92
C ARG A 60 12.65 1.70 1.63
N ILE A 61 11.58 1.53 0.88
CA ILE A 61 10.27 1.13 1.42
C ILE A 61 10.33 -0.33 1.89
N ILE A 62 9.84 -0.57 3.11
CA ILE A 62 9.66 -1.90 3.70
C ILE A 62 8.17 -2.06 4.02
N THR A 63 7.50 -3.01 3.36
CA THR A 63 6.11 -3.34 3.70
C THR A 63 6.05 -4.33 4.86
N ASN A 64 4.98 -4.23 5.66
CA ASN A 64 4.75 -5.10 6.79
C ASN A 64 3.25 -5.36 6.97
N GLY A 65 2.89 -6.57 7.40
CA GLY A 65 1.51 -6.94 7.69
C GLY A 65 1.39 -8.35 8.27
N THR A 66 0.24 -8.63 8.89
CA THR A 66 -0.04 -9.92 9.54
C THR A 66 -1.17 -10.65 8.83
N SER A 67 -1.09 -11.98 8.69
CA SER A 67 -2.11 -12.82 8.04
C SER A 67 -2.40 -12.32 6.61
N ALA A 68 -3.65 -11.94 6.28
CA ALA A 68 -3.99 -11.34 5.00
C ALA A 68 -3.14 -10.09 4.67
N GLY A 69 -2.83 -9.25 5.67
CA GLY A 69 -1.91 -8.12 5.46
C GLY A 69 -0.48 -8.56 5.16
N GLY A 70 -0.06 -9.70 5.69
CA GLY A 70 1.25 -10.31 5.38
C GLY A 70 1.30 -10.86 3.95
N ALA A 71 0.22 -11.49 3.50
CA ALA A 71 0.07 -11.92 2.11
C ALA A 71 0.14 -10.73 1.15
N VAL A 72 -0.53 -9.61 1.46
CA VAL A 72 -0.49 -8.38 0.66
C VAL A 72 0.91 -7.72 0.71
N SER A 73 1.60 -7.76 1.85
CA SER A 73 2.99 -7.30 1.97
C SER A 73 3.94 -8.09 1.05
N LEU A 74 3.81 -9.42 1.02
CA LEU A 74 4.58 -10.28 0.11
C LEU A 74 4.22 -9.99 -1.35
N LEU A 75 2.94 -9.86 -1.65
CA LEU A 75 2.45 -9.56 -3.00
C LEU A 75 2.98 -8.23 -3.52
N GLN A 76 3.04 -7.18 -2.68
CA GLN A 76 3.61 -5.88 -3.04
C GLN A 76 5.07 -6.01 -3.47
N GLY A 77 5.89 -6.73 -2.70
CA GLY A 77 7.28 -6.98 -3.04
C GLY A 77 7.44 -7.83 -4.30
N ALA A 78 6.55 -8.80 -4.52
CA ALA A 78 6.59 -9.70 -5.67
C ALA A 78 6.07 -9.09 -6.98
N THR A 79 5.24 -8.05 -6.91
CA THR A 79 4.51 -7.52 -8.09
C THR A 79 4.73 -6.03 -8.34
N GLY A 80 5.82 -5.46 -7.80
CA GLY A 80 6.21 -4.09 -8.07
C GLY A 80 6.27 -3.80 -9.57
N ASN A 81 5.58 -2.73 -10.01
CA ASN A 81 5.46 -2.30 -11.40
C ASN A 81 4.89 -3.34 -12.38
N ASN A 82 4.18 -4.36 -11.90
CA ASN A 82 3.52 -5.32 -12.77
C ASN A 82 2.40 -4.63 -13.60
N SER A 83 2.38 -4.88 -14.91
CA SER A 83 1.42 -4.31 -15.86
C SER A 83 -0.03 -4.66 -15.55
N ASP A 84 -0.29 -5.79 -14.88
CA ASP A 84 -1.64 -6.26 -14.55
C ASP A 84 -2.41 -5.27 -13.67
N PHE A 85 -1.70 -4.43 -12.91
CA PHE A 85 -2.31 -3.44 -12.02
C PHE A 85 -2.47 -2.05 -12.65
N GLN A 86 -1.82 -1.78 -13.79
CA GLN A 86 -1.85 -0.47 -14.45
C GLN A 86 -3.27 0.02 -14.77
N PRO A 87 -4.23 -0.82 -15.23
CA PRO A 87 -5.60 -0.36 -15.49
C PRO A 87 -6.34 0.17 -14.24
N TYR A 88 -5.86 -0.11 -13.04
CA TYR A 88 -6.46 0.35 -11.79
C TYR A 88 -5.76 1.57 -11.17
N LEU A 89 -4.63 2.00 -11.75
CA LEU A 89 -3.75 3.06 -11.23
C LEU A 89 -3.70 4.30 -12.14
N GLN A 90 -4.64 4.41 -13.08
CA GLN A 90 -4.77 5.53 -14.02
C GLN A 90 -5.37 6.78 -13.36
#